data_AF-A0A966CHI5-F1
#
_entry.id   AF-A0A966CHI5-F1
#
_cell.length_a   1.000
_cell.length_b   1.000
_cell.length_c   1.000
_cell.angle_alpha   90.00
_cell.angle_beta   90.00
_cell.angle_gamma   90.00
#
_symmetry.space_group_name_H-M   'P 1'
#
loop_
_entity.id
_entity.type
_entity.pdbx_description
1 polymer ?
#
loop_
_entity_poly.entity_id
_entity_poly.type
_entity_poly.pdbx_seq_one_letter_code
_entity_poly.pdbx_strand_id
1 'polypeptide(L)'
;MKTVKDISLSAGMEAMVRTAPLLAHVGPMRHAAVWAGERYIYFAGNGIIQDASRPPGVTADLTEFGRAILHTADRAFTKRLSPNVLRRLLENFVGGIMLGGNRPAIDRFFEEHGTYPPGFLTISPGKTCNLRCTGCYANAGPGTLGLAFYV
;
A
#
# COMPACT_ATOMS: atom_id res chain seq x y z
N MET A 1 -22.04 11.54 13.71
CA MET A 1 -21.39 11.88 15.00
C MET A 1 -20.13 11.02 15.10
N LYS A 2 -18.94 11.61 15.30
CA LYS A 2 -17.70 10.83 15.39
C LYS A 2 -17.69 10.03 16.68
N THR A 3 -17.34 8.75 16.61
CA THR A 3 -17.27 7.83 17.74
C THR A 3 -16.00 8.11 18.56
N VAL A 4 -15.95 7.72 19.83
CA VAL A 4 -14.74 7.84 20.69
C VAL A 4 -13.49 7.18 20.05
N LYS A 5 -13.68 6.06 19.32
CA LYS A 5 -12.64 5.44 18.50
C LYS A 5 -12.13 6.33 17.38
N ASP A 6 -13.02 7.04 16.69
CA ASP A 6 -12.67 7.95 15.59
C ASP A 6 -11.86 9.14 16.10
N ILE A 7 -12.22 9.65 17.29
CA ILE A 7 -11.51 10.74 17.94
C ILE A 7 -10.10 10.28 18.36
N SER A 8 -10.00 9.12 19.01
CA SER A 8 -8.72 8.55 19.46
C SER A 8 -7.79 8.24 18.29
N LEU A 9 -8.32 7.69 17.19
CA LEU A 9 -7.57 7.42 15.97
C LEU A 9 -7.07 8.71 15.32
N SER A 10 -7.91 9.75 15.26
CA SER A 10 -7.52 11.04 14.69
C SER A 10 -6.43 11.75 15.51
N ALA A 11 -6.51 11.68 16.84
CA ALA A 11 -5.48 12.24 17.73
C ALA A 11 -4.14 11.50 17.59
N GLY A 12 -4.17 10.16 17.51
CA GLY A 12 -2.99 9.35 17.24
C GLY A 12 -2.36 9.64 15.87
N MET A 13 -3.21 9.77 14.83
CA MET A 13 -2.77 10.15 13.48
C MET A 13 -2.08 11.51 13.48
N GLU A 14 -2.62 12.49 14.19
CA GLU A 14 -2.08 13.84 14.24
C GLU A 14 -0.76 13.91 15.01
N ALA A 15 -0.61 13.12 16.07
CA ALA A 15 0.66 12.91 16.75
C ALA A 15 1.71 12.27 15.82
N MET A 16 1.33 11.28 15.01
CA MET A 16 2.21 10.69 14.00
C MET A 16 2.61 11.69 12.92
N VAL A 17 1.67 12.46 12.36
CA VAL A 17 1.98 13.46 11.32
C VAL A 17 2.99 14.51 11.82
N ARG A 18 2.92 14.90 13.10
CA ARG A 18 3.85 15.88 13.69
C ARG A 18 5.22 15.29 14.02
N THR A 19 5.28 14.04 14.47
CA THR A 19 6.53 13.42 14.95
C THR A 19 7.28 12.65 13.86
N ALA A 20 6.57 12.10 12.86
CA ALA A 20 7.17 11.31 11.78
C ALA A 20 8.29 12.03 11.02
N PRO A 21 8.19 13.32 10.64
CA PRO A 21 9.29 14.01 9.95
C PRO A 21 10.55 14.12 10.80
N LEU A 22 10.40 14.26 12.13
CA LEU A 22 11.53 14.36 13.05
C LEU A 22 12.21 12.99 13.23
N LEU A 23 11.40 11.94 13.40
CA LEU A 23 11.89 10.58 13.63
C LEU A 23 12.44 9.92 12.37
N ALA A 24 11.95 10.30 11.18
CA ALA A 24 12.43 9.76 9.89
C ALA A 24 13.91 10.07 9.60
N HIS A 25 14.46 11.12 10.21
CA HIS A 25 15.87 11.50 10.07
C HIS A 25 16.78 10.80 11.08
N VAL A 26 16.22 10.07 12.05
CA VAL A 26 16.97 9.28 13.03
C VAL A 26 17.17 7.87 12.47
N GLY A 27 18.35 7.60 11.91
CA GLY A 27 18.69 6.33 11.26
C GLY A 27 18.31 5.08 12.08
N PRO A 28 18.72 4.96 13.36
CA PRO A 28 18.39 3.79 14.18
C PRO A 28 16.88 3.55 14.36
N MET A 29 16.10 4.62 14.57
CA MET A 29 14.65 4.50 14.74
C MET A 29 13.98 4.08 13.43
N ARG A 30 14.43 4.65 12.31
CA ARG A 30 13.95 4.28 10.98
C ARG A 30 14.21 2.80 10.69
N HIS A 31 15.44 2.33 10.93
CA HIS A 31 15.78 0.92 10.75
C HIS A 31 14.99 0.00 11.69
N ALA A 32 14.77 0.39 12.95
CA ALA A 32 13.94 -0.36 13.88
C ALA A 32 12.48 -0.45 13.42
N ALA A 33 11.92 0.64 12.87
CA ALA A 33 10.57 0.66 12.33
C ALA A 33 10.42 -0.24 11.10
N VAL A 34 11.38 -0.18 10.16
CA VAL A 34 11.41 -1.08 8.99
C VAL A 34 11.53 -2.53 9.44
N TRP A 35 12.45 -2.84 10.35
CA TRP A 35 12.62 -4.20 10.88
C TRP A 35 11.35 -4.72 11.56
N ALA A 36 10.68 -3.90 12.36
CA ALA A 36 9.40 -4.26 12.99
C ALA A 36 8.31 -4.51 11.94
N GLY A 37 8.26 -3.67 10.90
CA GLY A 37 7.36 -3.85 9.76
C GLY A 37 7.62 -5.15 8.98
N GLU A 38 8.89 -5.48 8.72
CA GLU A 38 9.25 -6.74 8.05
C GLU A 38 8.87 -7.96 8.88
N ARG A 39 9.07 -7.91 10.22
CA ARG A 39 8.56 -8.95 11.11
C ARG A 39 7.05 -9.06 11.05
N TYR A 40 6.34 -7.93 11.09
CA TYR A 40 4.88 -7.94 10.98
C TYR A 40 4.43 -8.55 9.66
N ILE A 41 5.02 -8.18 8.52
CA ILE A 41 4.70 -8.77 7.21
C ILE A 41 4.97 -10.27 7.21
N TYR A 42 6.05 -10.73 7.83
CA TYR A 42 6.33 -12.16 7.96
C TYR A 42 5.28 -12.88 8.84
N PHE A 43 4.90 -12.31 9.98
CA PHE A 43 3.90 -12.92 10.88
C PHE A 43 2.48 -12.85 10.31
N ALA A 44 2.07 -11.69 9.81
CA ALA A 44 0.79 -11.46 9.16
C ALA A 44 0.69 -12.24 7.85
N GLY A 45 1.78 -12.33 7.10
CA GLY A 45 1.96 -13.27 6.00
C GLY A 45 1.61 -14.66 6.49
N ASN A 46 2.35 -15.25 7.42
CA ASN A 46 2.04 -16.59 7.91
C ASN A 46 0.60 -16.79 8.46
N GLY A 47 -0.11 -15.73 8.87
CA GLY A 47 -1.53 -15.78 9.27
C GLY A 47 -2.56 -15.58 8.15
N ILE A 48 -2.25 -14.82 7.10
CA ILE A 48 -3.10 -14.57 5.90
C ILE A 48 -2.85 -15.63 4.81
N ILE A 49 -1.64 -16.21 4.80
CA ILE A 49 -1.11 -17.21 3.86
C ILE A 49 -1.64 -18.63 4.15
N GLN A 50 -2.20 -18.88 5.34
CA GLN A 50 -2.86 -20.14 5.70
C GLN A 50 -4.33 -20.19 5.21
N ASP A 51 -4.72 -19.33 4.28
CA ASP A 51 -5.93 -19.54 3.50
C ASP A 51 -5.62 -20.54 2.39
N ALA A 52 -5.94 -21.81 2.62
CA ALA A 52 -5.72 -22.91 1.68
C ALA A 52 -6.35 -22.68 0.30
N SER A 53 -7.23 -21.68 0.16
CA SER A 53 -7.83 -21.28 -1.12
C SER A 53 -6.90 -20.47 -2.03
N ARG A 54 -5.81 -19.86 -1.51
CA ARG A 54 -4.89 -19.05 -2.32
C ARG A 54 -3.74 -19.86 -2.92
N PRO A 55 -3.47 -19.74 -4.23
CA PRO A 55 -2.30 -20.35 -4.83
C PRO A 55 -0.99 -19.86 -4.18
N PRO A 56 0.04 -20.72 -4.06
CA PRO A 56 1.31 -20.35 -3.41
C PRO A 56 2.04 -19.19 -4.08
N GLY A 57 1.85 -18.98 -5.39
CA GLY A 57 2.39 -17.81 -6.10
C GLY A 57 1.81 -16.48 -5.62
N VAL A 58 0.49 -16.41 -5.44
CA VAL A 58 -0.21 -15.20 -4.94
C VAL A 58 0.26 -14.84 -3.53
N THR A 59 0.43 -15.86 -2.70
CA THR A 59 0.96 -15.77 -1.35
C THR A 59 2.38 -15.18 -1.29
N ALA A 60 3.27 -15.66 -2.17
CA ALA A 60 4.62 -15.11 -2.30
C ALA A 60 4.59 -13.65 -2.77
N ASP A 61 3.78 -13.34 -3.79
CA ASP A 61 3.62 -11.99 -4.33
C ASP A 61 3.11 -11.00 -3.28
N LEU A 62 2.13 -11.39 -2.46
CA LEU A 62 1.60 -10.54 -1.38
C LEU A 62 2.66 -10.18 -0.34
N THR A 63 3.54 -11.13 -0.01
CA THR A 63 4.65 -10.91 0.92
C THR A 63 5.65 -9.92 0.33
N GLU A 64 5.99 -10.09 -0.96
CA GLU A 64 6.93 -9.22 -1.66
C GLU A 64 6.36 -7.81 -1.88
N PHE A 65 5.07 -7.70 -2.22
CA PHE A 65 4.37 -6.42 -2.30
C PHE A 65 4.36 -5.70 -0.95
N GLY A 66 4.08 -6.42 0.14
CA GLY A 66 4.16 -5.85 1.49
C GLY A 66 5.53 -5.26 1.78
N ARG A 67 6.61 -6.00 1.46
CA ARG A 67 7.99 -5.53 1.62
C ARG A 67 8.27 -4.32 0.73
N ALA A 68 7.90 -4.36 -0.54
CA ALA A 68 8.09 -3.26 -1.48
C ALA A 68 7.38 -1.97 -1.04
N ILE A 69 6.15 -2.09 -0.53
CA ILE A 69 5.36 -0.97 0.02
C ILE A 69 6.05 -0.39 1.25
N LEU A 70 6.48 -1.24 2.20
CA LEU A 70 7.17 -0.81 3.42
C LEU A 70 8.43 0.01 3.10
N HIS A 71 9.28 -0.51 2.21
CA HIS A 71 10.51 0.18 1.80
C HIS A 71 10.24 1.43 0.97
N THR A 72 9.13 1.47 0.23
CA THR A 72 8.69 2.69 -0.48
C THR A 72 8.21 3.75 0.48
N ALA A 73 7.45 3.36 1.51
CA ALA A 73 7.02 4.26 2.57
C ALA A 73 8.25 4.83 3.31
N ASP A 74 9.22 3.99 3.68
CA ASP A 74 10.48 4.41 4.31
C ASP A 74 11.20 5.50 3.49
N ARG A 75 11.37 5.27 2.19
CA ARG A 75 11.93 6.26 1.27
C ARG A 75 11.06 7.51 1.14
N ALA A 76 9.74 7.40 1.22
CA ALA A 76 8.86 8.55 1.16
C ALA A 76 8.96 9.41 2.43
N PHE A 77 9.12 8.80 3.60
CA PHE A 77 9.28 9.49 4.88
C PHE A 77 10.61 10.25 5.01
N THR A 78 11.66 9.78 4.33
CA THR A 78 12.93 10.53 4.23
C THR A 78 12.82 11.75 3.30
N LYS A 79 11.76 11.84 2.47
CA LYS A 79 11.48 13.03 1.66
C LYS A 79 10.60 14.01 2.44
N ARG A 80 10.73 15.30 2.12
CA ARG A 80 9.87 16.35 2.68
C ARG A 80 8.47 16.27 2.07
N LEU A 81 7.61 15.41 2.62
CA LEU A 81 6.18 15.40 2.33
C LEU A 81 5.52 16.57 3.06
N SER A 82 4.54 17.22 2.41
CA SER A 82 3.74 18.22 3.11
C SER A 82 2.89 17.54 4.20
N PRO A 83 2.61 18.21 5.33
CA PRO A 83 1.79 17.63 6.40
C PRO A 83 0.41 17.15 5.91
N ASN A 84 -0.16 17.85 4.92
CA ASN A 84 -1.45 17.48 4.33
C ASN A 84 -1.36 16.18 3.52
N VAL A 85 -0.30 16.01 2.71
CA VAL A 85 -0.07 14.77 1.96
C VAL A 85 0.16 13.61 2.91
N LEU A 86 1.01 13.82 3.93
CA LEU A 86 1.30 12.78 4.91
C LEU A 86 0.05 12.37 5.70
N ARG A 87 -0.78 13.33 6.10
CA ARG A 87 -2.06 13.07 6.77
C ARG A 87 -2.96 12.18 5.90
N ARG A 88 -3.16 12.53 4.63
CA ARG A 88 -4.00 11.73 3.71
C ARG A 88 -3.44 10.34 3.45
N LEU A 89 -2.11 10.23 3.35
CA LEU A 89 -1.44 8.95 3.18
C LEU A 89 -1.70 8.04 4.39
N LEU A 90 -1.48 8.54 5.60
CA LEU A 90 -1.72 7.77 6.83
C LEU A 90 -3.20 7.47 7.06
N GLU A 91 -4.11 8.41 6.78
CA GLU A 91 -5.56 8.18 6.85
C GLU A 91 -6.00 7.04 5.93
N ASN A 92 -5.56 7.04 4.67
CA ASN A 92 -5.91 5.99 3.72
C ASN A 92 -5.24 4.65 4.05
N PHE A 93 -3.98 4.67 4.47
CA PHE A 93 -3.24 3.43 4.75
C PHE A 93 -3.69 2.78 6.05
N VAL A 94 -3.80 3.55 7.13
CA VAL A 94 -4.21 3.05 8.45
C VAL A 94 -5.72 2.83 8.49
N GLY A 95 -6.51 3.83 8.10
CA GLY A 95 -7.97 3.74 8.15
C GLY A 95 -8.56 2.85 7.05
N GLY A 96 -8.07 3.00 5.82
CA GLY A 96 -8.59 2.29 4.65
C GLY A 96 -8.12 0.83 4.56
N ILE A 97 -6.82 0.59 4.69
CA ILE A 97 -6.22 -0.73 4.43
C ILE A 97 -6.11 -1.56 5.71
N MET A 98 -5.56 -1.00 6.79
CA MET A 98 -5.27 -1.77 8.02
C MET A 98 -6.50 -1.96 8.91
N LEU A 99 -7.39 -0.97 9.01
CA LEU A 99 -8.56 -1.00 9.90
C LEU A 99 -9.86 -1.40 9.18
N GLY A 100 -9.78 -1.83 7.92
CA GLY A 100 -10.91 -2.39 7.17
C GLY A 100 -11.83 -1.37 6.52
N GLY A 101 -11.42 -0.09 6.45
CA GLY A 101 -12.06 0.92 5.61
C GLY A 101 -13.55 1.17 5.87
N ASN A 102 -14.25 1.64 4.85
CA ASN A 102 -15.69 1.88 4.90
C ASN A 102 -16.46 0.57 4.72
N ARG A 103 -16.69 -0.16 5.83
CA ARG A 103 -17.41 -1.45 5.84
C ARG A 103 -18.72 -1.43 5.05
N PRO A 104 -19.64 -0.45 5.23
CA PRO A 104 -20.85 -0.35 4.41
C PRO A 104 -20.59 -0.25 2.89
N ALA A 105 -19.50 0.39 2.46
CA ALA A 105 -19.16 0.45 1.03
C ALA A 105 -18.59 -0.88 0.53
N ILE A 106 -17.79 -1.55 1.35
CA ILE A 106 -17.24 -2.89 1.05
C ILE A 106 -18.36 -3.92 0.92
N ASP A 107 -19.31 -3.92 1.85
CA ASP A 107 -20.41 -4.87 1.88
C ASP A 107 -21.33 -4.68 0.67
N ARG A 108 -21.68 -3.43 0.34
CA ARG A 108 -22.45 -3.11 -0.88
C ARG A 108 -21.73 -3.53 -2.16
N PHE A 109 -20.41 -3.34 -2.25
CA PHE A 109 -19.64 -3.78 -3.42
C PHE A 109 -19.68 -5.31 -3.55
N PHE A 110 -19.63 -6.03 -2.43
CA PHE A 110 -19.76 -7.49 -2.42
C PHE A 110 -21.17 -7.93 -2.83
N GLU A 111 -22.22 -7.27 -2.34
CA GLU A 111 -23.60 -7.54 -2.75
C GLU A 111 -23.81 -7.33 -4.26
N GLU A 112 -23.20 -6.30 -4.83
CA GLU A 112 -23.34 -5.95 -6.25
C GLU A 112 -22.50 -6.84 -7.18
N HIS A 113 -21.30 -7.25 -6.76
CA HIS A 113 -20.32 -7.91 -7.63
C HIS A 113 -19.94 -9.33 -7.22
N GLY A 114 -20.44 -9.82 -6.08
CA GLY A 114 -20.13 -11.16 -5.55
C GLY A 114 -18.68 -11.36 -5.10
N THR A 115 -17.90 -10.28 -5.00
CA THR A 115 -16.49 -10.30 -4.60
C THR A 115 -16.14 -9.05 -3.81
N TYR A 116 -15.12 -9.12 -2.95
CA TYR A 116 -14.65 -7.97 -2.19
C TYR A 116 -13.88 -7.00 -3.09
N PRO A 117 -13.97 -5.68 -2.85
CA PRO A 117 -13.20 -4.71 -3.60
C PRO A 117 -11.69 -4.89 -3.34
N PRO A 118 -10.83 -4.56 -4.33
CA PRO A 118 -9.39 -4.61 -4.12
C PRO A 118 -8.97 -3.60 -3.05
N GLY A 119 -8.17 -4.05 -2.07
CA GLY A 119 -7.66 -3.19 -1.00
C GLY A 119 -6.58 -2.19 -1.46
N PHE A 120 -6.01 -2.40 -2.65
CA PHE A 120 -4.98 -1.55 -3.23
C PHE A 120 -5.16 -1.49 -4.75
N LEU A 121 -5.12 -0.28 -5.32
CA LEU A 121 -5.23 -0.06 -6.76
C LEU A 121 -4.01 0.72 -7.25
N THR A 122 -3.16 0.05 -8.02
CA THR A 122 -2.01 0.70 -8.68
C THR A 122 -2.50 1.44 -9.91
N ILE A 123 -2.41 2.78 -9.88
CA ILE A 123 -2.68 3.63 -11.03
C ILE A 123 -1.35 4.16 -11.55
N SER A 124 -1.04 3.90 -12.82
CA SER A 124 0.10 4.50 -13.53
C SER A 124 -0.40 5.62 -14.44
N PRO A 125 -0.48 6.87 -13.95
CA PRO A 125 -1.16 7.96 -14.66
C PRO A 125 -0.38 8.48 -15.89
N GLY A 126 0.83 7.98 -16.15
CA GLY A 126 1.66 8.43 -17.26
C GLY A 126 2.34 7.29 -18.02
N LYS A 127 2.78 7.61 -19.25
CA LYS A 127 3.63 6.78 -20.11
C LYS A 127 4.98 7.48 -20.38
N THR A 128 5.52 8.18 -19.38
CA THR A 128 6.70 9.04 -19.52
C THR A 128 8.03 8.27 -19.50
N CYS A 129 8.00 6.95 -19.34
CA CYS A 129 9.21 6.14 -19.40
C CYS A 129 9.79 6.16 -20.82
N ASN A 130 11.07 6.51 -20.95
CA ASN A 130 11.80 6.56 -22.22
C ASN A 130 12.40 5.21 -22.64
N LEU A 131 12.22 4.16 -21.83
CA LEU A 131 12.68 2.81 -22.15
C LEU A 131 11.61 2.06 -22.96
N ARG A 132 12.05 1.21 -23.90
CA ARG A 132 11.18 0.42 -24.79
C ARG A 132 11.18 -1.06 -24.42
N CYS A 133 10.94 -1.35 -23.14
CA CYS A 133 10.95 -2.73 -22.65
C CYS A 133 9.82 -3.55 -23.31
N THR A 134 10.16 -4.76 -23.76
CA THR A 134 9.18 -5.74 -24.26
C THR A 134 8.15 -6.05 -23.19
N GLY A 135 6.87 -6.07 -23.54
CA GLY A 135 5.76 -6.35 -22.59
C GLY A 135 5.43 -5.20 -21.62
N CYS A 136 6.03 -4.02 -21.74
CA CYS A 136 5.77 -2.90 -20.83
C CYS A 136 4.53 -2.10 -21.24
N TYR A 137 3.57 -1.93 -20.31
CA TYR A 137 2.39 -1.08 -20.50
C TYR A 137 2.75 0.38 -20.87
N ALA A 138 3.82 0.94 -20.29
CA ALA A 138 4.25 2.30 -20.58
C ALA A 138 4.77 2.46 -22.02
N ASN A 139 5.13 1.36 -22.68
CA ASN A 139 5.55 1.29 -24.07
C ASN A 139 4.42 0.80 -25.00
N ALA A 140 3.16 0.75 -24.55
CA ALA A 140 2.03 0.38 -25.40
C ALA A 140 1.47 1.62 -26.14
N GLY A 141 1.60 1.68 -27.47
CA GLY A 141 1.04 2.74 -28.31
C GLY A 141 0.98 2.39 -29.80
N PRO A 142 0.35 3.23 -30.65
CA PRO A 142 0.11 2.92 -32.07
C PRO A 142 1.37 2.68 -32.91
N GLY A 143 2.54 3.11 -32.44
CA GLY A 143 3.84 2.96 -33.13
C GLY A 143 4.77 1.90 -32.52
N THR A 144 4.28 1.07 -31.60
CA THR A 144 5.12 0.09 -30.89
C THR A 144 4.76 -1.34 -31.28
N LEU A 145 5.68 -2.01 -31.97
CA LEU A 145 5.64 -3.42 -32.37
C LEU A 145 5.78 -4.40 -31.17
N GLY A 146 5.38 -3.98 -29.96
CA GLY A 146 5.82 -4.58 -28.69
C GLY A 146 4.76 -5.36 -27.91
N LEU A 147 3.59 -5.61 -28.50
CA LEU A 147 2.61 -6.59 -27.99
C LEU A 147 2.62 -7.85 -28.87
N ALA A 148 3.80 -8.31 -29.28
CA ALA A 148 3.95 -9.68 -29.75
C ALA A 148 3.87 -10.57 -28.50
N PHE A 149 2.65 -10.95 -28.12
CA PHE A 149 2.42 -12.11 -27.27
C PHE A 149 2.90 -13.33 -28.06
N TYR A 150 4.17 -13.69 -27.92
CA TYR A 150 4.62 -15.05 -28.23
C TYR A 150 4.06 -15.94 -27.13
N VAL A 151 2.86 -16.48 -27.39
CA VAL A 151 2.36 -17.71 -26.76
C VAL A 151 2.75 -18.87 -27.68
#